data_AF-A0AAU3KPL8-F1
#
_entry.id   AF-A0AAU3KPL8-F1
#
_cell.length_a   1.000
_cell.length_b   1.000
_cell.length_c   1.000
_cell.angle_alpha   90.00
_cell.angle_beta   90.00
_cell.angle_gamma   90.00
#
_symmetry.space_group_name_H-M   'P 1'
#
loop_
_entity.id
_entity.type
_entity.pdbx_description
1 polymer ?
#
loop_
_entity_poly.entity_id
_entity_poly.type
_entity_poly.pdbx_seq_one_letter_code
_entity_poly.pdbx_strand_id
1 'polypeptide(L)' 'MSVKSFAVNSISRGEYEQLVHRGRAGIVPAIESAPVLDRWRAEHPDWRGRHWRFIADDRDVLRLRPLNVARAERRPIAA' A
#
# COMPACT_ATOMS: atom_id res chain seq x y z
N MET A 1 -23.61 -8.44 0.68
CA MET A 1 -22.27 -9.04 0.51
C MET A 1 -21.36 -8.42 1.56
N SER A 2 -20.79 -9.20 2.49
CA SER A 2 -19.87 -8.67 3.49
C SER A 2 -18.47 -8.62 2.90
N VAL A 3 -17.98 -7.44 2.55
CA VAL A 3 -16.57 -7.24 2.19
C VAL A 3 -15.74 -7.46 3.45
N LYS A 4 -14.93 -8.53 3.46
CA LYS A 4 -13.95 -8.75 4.53
C LYS A 4 -12.91 -7.63 4.46
N SER A 5 -13.03 -6.66 5.35
CA SER A 5 -11.99 -5.64 5.53
C SER A 5 -10.74 -6.31 6.11
N PHE A 6 -9.63 -6.22 5.39
CA PHE A 6 -8.32 -6.62 5.90
C PHE A 6 -7.54 -5.36 6.22
N ALA A 7 -7.07 -5.23 7.46
CA ALA A 7 -6.21 -4.13 7.87
C ALA A 7 -5.03 -4.00 6.90
N VAL A 8 -4.84 -2.81 6.33
CA VAL A 8 -3.73 -2.57 5.40
C VAL A 8 -2.46 -2.36 6.22
N ASN A 9 -1.57 -3.35 6.13
CA ASN A 9 -0.27 -3.30 6.77
C ASN A 9 0.49 -2.03 6.34
N SER A 10 1.16 -1.40 7.30
CA SER A 10 2.00 -0.22 7.09
C SER A 10 3.46 -0.61 7.21
N ILE A 11 4.26 -0.33 6.18
CA ILE A 11 5.71 -0.60 6.17
C ILE A 11 6.50 0.68 6.44
N SER A 12 7.77 0.54 6.83
CA SER A 12 8.69 1.68 6.96
C SER A 12 8.98 2.35 5.61
N ARG A 13 9.51 3.58 5.65
CA ARG A 13 9.97 4.29 4.45
C ARG A 13 11.07 3.52 3.69
N GLY A 14 12.05 2.99 4.42
CA GLY A 14 13.17 2.25 3.84
C GLY A 14 12.72 0.97 3.13
N GLU A 15 11.79 0.20 3.72
CA GLU A 15 11.22 -0.98 3.06
C GLU A 15 10.45 -0.61 1.78
N TYR A 16 9.69 0.49 1.80
CA TYR A 16 9.02 0.97 0.61
C TYR A 16 10.01 1.30 -0.51
N GLU A 17 11.09 2.00 -0.20
CA GLU A 17 12.12 2.38 -1.18
C GLU A 17 12.81 1.15 -1.79
N GLN A 18 13.10 0.13 -0.98
CA GLN A 18 13.61 -1.14 -1.49
C GLN A 18 12.61 -1.83 -2.44
N LEU A 19 11.31 -1.81 -2.14
CA LEU A 19 10.29 -2.38 -3.02
C LEU A 19 10.14 -1.60 -4.32
N VAL A 20 10.17 -0.26 -4.28
CA VAL A 20 10.16 0.58 -5.49
C VAL A 20 11.36 0.27 -6.38
N HIS A 21 12.56 0.19 -5.80
CA HIS A 21 13.78 -0.14 -6.56
C HIS A 21 13.69 -1.49 -7.28
N ARG A 22 12.95 -2.46 -6.71
CA ARG A 22 12.69 -3.78 -7.30
C ARG A 22 11.46 -3.80 -8.23
N GLY A 23 10.80 -2.67 -8.48
CA GLY A 23 9.56 -2.59 -9.25
C GLY A 23 8.35 -3.27 -8.57
N ARG A 24 8.41 -3.49 -7.25
CA ARG A 24 7.38 -4.20 -6.47
C ARG A 24 6.43 -3.27 -5.71
N ALA A 25 6.63 -1.97 -5.77
CA ALA A 25 5.75 -0.98 -5.17
C ALA A 25 5.80 0.33 -5.95
N GLY A 26 4.80 1.20 -5.72
CA GLY A 26 4.77 2.51 -6.33
C GLY A 26 3.66 3.40 -5.80
N ILE A 27 3.50 4.55 -6.44
CA ILE A 27 2.45 5.53 -6.14
C ILE A 27 1.18 5.23 -6.94
N VAL A 28 0.03 5.52 -6.37
CA VAL A 28 -1.30 5.29 -6.97
C VAL A 28 -1.48 5.85 -8.38
N PRO A 29 -0.95 7.03 -8.76
CA PRO A 29 -1.07 7.53 -10.14
C PRO A 29 -0.56 6.59 -11.23
N ALA A 30 0.28 5.60 -10.91
CA ALA A 30 0.70 4.56 -11.85
C ALA A 30 -0.38 3.49 -12.12
N ILE A 31 -1.50 3.49 -11.37
CA ILE A 31 -2.65 2.63 -11.58
C ILE A 31 -3.69 3.42 -12.37
N GLU A 32 -3.78 3.17 -13.67
CA GLU A 32 -4.72 3.88 -14.56
C GLU A 32 -6.18 3.42 -14.38
N SER A 33 -6.41 2.29 -13.72
CA SER A 33 -7.73 1.69 -13.54
C SER A 33 -8.47 2.27 -12.32
N ALA A 34 -9.38 3.22 -12.57
CA ALA A 34 -10.25 3.79 -11.53
C ALA A 34 -11.07 2.74 -10.73
N PRO A 35 -11.66 1.68 -11.35
CA PRO A 35 -12.41 0.67 -10.61
C PRO A 35 -11.58 -0.10 -9.56
N VAL A 36 -10.28 -0.27 -9.79
CA VAL A 36 -9.38 -0.91 -8.82
C VAL A 36 -9.25 -0.04 -7.57
N LEU A 37 -9.09 1.27 -7.75
CA LEU A 37 -8.94 2.22 -6.64
C LEU A 37 -10.22 2.35 -5.83
N ASP A 38 -11.37 2.38 -6.49
CA ASP A 38 -12.68 2.48 -5.82
C ASP A 38 -12.97 1.23 -4.99
N ARG A 39 -12.69 0.05 -5.54
CA ARG A 39 -12.78 -1.20 -4.79
C ARG A 39 -11.88 -1.18 -3.56
N TRP A 40 -10.62 -0.75 -3.69
CA TRP A 40 -9.72 -0.69 -2.54
C TRP A 40 -10.18 0.29 -1.47
N ARG A 41 -10.74 1.45 -1.85
CA ARG A 41 -11.32 2.40 -0.87
C ARG A 41 -12.49 1.77 -0.11
N ALA A 42 -13.32 0.98 -0.78
CA ALA A 42 -14.45 0.29 -0.16
C ALA A 42 -14.01 -0.88 0.74
N GLU A 43 -13.02 -1.66 0.33
CA GLU A 43 -12.56 -2.86 1.04
C GLU A 43 -11.52 -2.56 2.14
N HIS A 44 -10.82 -1.43 2.05
CA HIS A 44 -9.71 -1.08 2.94
C HIS A 44 -9.83 0.37 3.44
N PRO A 45 -10.74 0.66 4.39
CA PRO A 45 -10.97 2.01 4.88
C PRO A 45 -9.73 2.66 5.52
N ASP A 46 -8.81 1.86 6.06
CA ASP A 46 -7.56 2.35 6.66
C ASP A 46 -6.46 2.69 5.64
N TRP A 47 -6.70 2.42 4.34
CA TRP A 47 -5.75 2.74 3.29
C TRP A 47 -5.74 4.23 2.97
N ARG A 48 -4.55 4.84 2.98
CA ARG A 48 -4.38 6.29 2.77
C ARG A 48 -4.44 6.72 1.30
N GLY A 49 -4.66 5.80 0.37
CA GLY A 49 -4.85 6.12 -1.05
C GLY A 49 -3.59 6.58 -1.79
N ARG A 50 -2.39 6.27 -1.29
CA ARG A 50 -1.12 6.83 -1.84
C ARG A 50 -0.22 5.82 -2.51
N HIS A 51 -0.15 4.60 -1.99
CA HIS A 51 0.83 3.61 -2.44
C HIS A 51 0.18 2.25 -2.69
N TRP A 52 0.85 1.46 -3.52
CA TRP A 52 0.52 0.08 -3.82
C TRP A 52 1.77 -0.80 -3.71
N ARG A 53 1.57 -2.11 -3.60
CA ARG A 53 2.63 -3.12 -3.76
C ARG A 53 2.13 -4.37 -4.46
N PHE A 54 3.06 -5.15 -4.99
CA PHE A 54 2.84 -6.55 -5.35
C PHE A 54 3.10 -7.46 -4.15
N ILE A 55 2.20 -8.42 -3.92
CA ILE A 55 2.39 -9.52 -2.97
C ILE A 55 2.13 -10.81 -3.73
N ALA A 56 2.99 -11.80 -3.56
CA ALA A 56 2.73 -13.16 -4.05
C ALA A 56 1.57 -13.78 -3.25
N ASP A 57 0.65 -14.43 -3.94
CA ASP A 57 -0.29 -15.35 -3.28
C ASP A 57 0.34 -16.74 -3.09
N ASP A 58 -0.42 -17.69 -2.55
CA ASP A 58 0.03 -19.06 -2.27
C ASP A 58 0.44 -19.84 -3.54
N ARG A 59 0.26 -19.26 -4.74
CA ARG A 59 0.65 -19.83 -6.04
C ARG A 59 1.73 -18.99 -6.72
N ASP A 60 2.43 -18.15 -5.98
CA ASP A 60 3.47 -17.22 -6.46
C ASP A 60 2.99 -16.18 -7.49
N VAL A 61 1.68 -16.00 -7.65
CA VAL A 61 1.14 -14.99 -8.55
C VAL A 61 1.19 -13.63 -7.86
N LEU A 62 1.85 -12.66 -8.48
CA LEU A 62 1.92 -11.30 -7.97
C LEU A 62 0.56 -10.60 -8.09
N ARG A 63 -0.03 -10.25 -6.95
CA ARG A 63 -1.27 -9.50 -6.86
C ARG A 63 -1.01 -8.09 -6.39
N LEU A 64 -1.64 -7.15 -7.07
CA LEU A 64 -1.63 -5.75 -6.70
C LEU A 64 -2.46 -5.55 -5.43
N ARG A 65 -1.91 -4.87 -4.42
CA ARG A 65 -2.56 -4.62 -3.12
C ARG A 65 -2.32 -3.18 -2.64
N PRO A 66 -3.27 -2.59 -1.88
CA PRO A 66 -3.07 -1.30 -1.25
C PRO A 66 -1.95 -1.38 -0.20
N LEU A 67 -1.18 -0.30 -0.09
CA LEU A 67 -0.08 -0.18 0.86
C LEU A 67 -0.13 1.15 1.61
N ASN A 68 0.07 1.07 2.93
CA ASN A 68 0.40 2.24 3.76
C ASN A 68 1.92 2.28 4.00
N VAL A 69 2.46 3.50 4.04
CA VAL A 69 3.85 3.74 4.46
C VAL A 69 3.78 4.53 5.76
N ALA A 70 4.50 4.05 6.77
CA ALA A 70 4.59 4.68 8.07
C ALA A 70 5.13 6.10 7.89
N ARG A 71 4.55 7.06 8.61
CA ARG A 71 5.16 8.38 8.70
C ARG A 71 6.43 8.23 9.53
N ALA A 72 7.50 8.90 9.11
CA ALA A 72 8.61 9.11 10.02
C ALA A 72 8.05 9.81 11.27
N GLU A 73 8.29 9.24 12.44
CA GLU A 73 8.03 9.95 13.68
C GLU A 73 8.89 11.22 13.64
N ARG A 74 8.24 12.39 13.66
CA ARG A 74 8.96 13.64 13.87
C ARG A 74 9.53 13.55 15.28
N ARG A 75 10.83 13.28 15.40
CA ARG A 75 11.53 13.45 16.67
C ARG A 75 11.42 14.94 17.02
N PRO A 76 10.84 15.33 18.16
CA PRO A 76 10.82 16.72 18.55
C PRO A 76 12.27 17.20 18.63
N ILE A 77 12.56 18.33 17.97
CA ILE A 77 13.85 18.99 18.06
C ILE A 77 13.92 19.47 19.51
N ALA A 78 14.84 18.91 20.30
CA ALA A 78 15.11 19.41 21.64
C ALA A 78 15.62 20.85 21.50
N ALA A 79 14.91 21.78 22.16
CA ALA A 79 15.28 23.19 22.26
C ALA A 79 16.42 23.39 23.26
#